data_AF-A0A379X1H3-F1
#
_entry.id   AF-A0A379X1H3-F1
#
_cell.length_a   1.000
_cell.length_b   1.000
_cell.length_c   1.000
_cell.angle_alpha   90.00
_cell.angle_beta   90.00
_cell.angle_gamma   90.00
#
_symmetry.space_group_name_H-M   'P 1'
#
loop_
_entity.id
_entity.type
_entity.pdbx_description
1 polymer ?
#
loop_
_entity_poly.entity_id
_entity_poly.type
_entity_poly.pdbx_seq_one_letter_code
_entity_poly.pdbx_strand_id
1 'polypeptide(L)'
;MDGLRLDVVNLIAKDQDFPDDPTGDGRRFYTDGPRAHTFLREMNRDVFTPRNLMTVGEMSSTTLENCQQYAALSGDELSMTFNFHHLKVDYPNGEKWTLAKPDYVALKALFRHWQQGMHNVAWNALFWCNHDQPRIVSRFGDGG
;
A
#
# COMPACT_ATOMS: atom_id res chain seq x y z
N MET A 1 14.72 3.58 19.03
CA MET A 1 14.09 3.33 17.72
C MET A 1 12.91 2.45 18.01
N ASP A 2 11.70 2.99 17.84
CA ASP A 2 10.45 2.39 18.36
C ASP A 2 9.55 1.86 17.24
N GLY A 3 9.99 1.99 15.99
CA GLY A 3 9.27 1.49 14.84
C GLY A 3 10.04 1.64 13.54
N LEU A 4 9.48 1.03 12.49
CA LEU A 4 10.01 1.05 11.14
C LEU A 4 8.90 1.34 10.13
N ARG A 5 9.19 2.23 9.19
CA ARG A 5 8.41 2.39 7.96
C ARG A 5 9.15 1.66 6.85
N LEU A 6 8.57 0.59 6.32
CA LEU A 6 9.18 -0.26 5.31
C LEU A 6 8.78 0.23 3.92
N ASP A 7 9.75 0.78 3.20
CA ASP A 7 9.62 1.31 1.83
C ASP A 7 9.33 0.20 0.81
N VAL A 8 8.32 0.41 -0.04
CA VAL A 8 7.88 -0.51 -1.11
C VAL A 8 7.97 -2.01 -0.76
N VAL A 9 7.60 -2.37 0.47
CA VAL A 9 7.93 -3.67 1.07
C VAL A 9 7.23 -4.83 0.37
N ASN A 10 6.11 -4.57 -0.29
CA ASN A 10 5.40 -5.58 -1.06
C ASN A 10 6.10 -6.00 -2.35
N LEU A 11 7.21 -5.36 -2.71
CA LEU A 11 7.98 -5.69 -3.91
C LEU A 11 9.14 -6.67 -3.64
N ILE A 12 9.35 -7.12 -2.40
CA ILE A 12 10.55 -7.87 -2.00
C ILE A 12 10.64 -9.28 -2.63
N ALA A 13 9.50 -9.89 -2.96
CA ALA A 13 9.44 -11.24 -3.52
C ALA A 13 9.19 -11.20 -5.04
N LYS A 14 10.19 -11.61 -5.82
CA LYS A 14 10.12 -11.69 -7.28
C LYS A 14 9.79 -13.11 -7.71
N ASP A 15 9.06 -13.24 -8.82
CA ASP A 15 9.04 -14.46 -9.62
C ASP A 15 10.47 -14.84 -10.01
N GLN A 16 10.86 -16.08 -9.76
CA GLN A 16 12.22 -16.56 -9.98
C GLN A 16 12.47 -17.05 -11.40
N ASP A 17 11.41 -17.22 -12.20
CA ASP A 17 11.55 -17.58 -13.61
C ASP A 17 11.83 -16.35 -14.49
N PHE A 18 11.71 -15.14 -13.91
CA PHE A 18 11.90 -13.85 -14.59
C PHE A 18 11.23 -13.76 -15.97
N PRO A 19 9.93 -14.10 -16.10
CA PRO A 19 9.25 -14.09 -17.38
C PRO A 19 9.05 -12.68 -17.94
N ASP A 20 8.95 -12.59 -19.27
CA ASP A 20 8.55 -11.36 -19.95
C ASP A 20 7.07 -11.02 -19.70
N ASP A 21 6.76 -9.72 -19.65
CA ASP A 21 5.38 -9.23 -19.55
C ASP A 21 4.92 -8.61 -20.89
N PRO A 22 4.28 -9.38 -21.79
CA PRO A 22 3.87 -8.86 -23.10
C PRO A 22 2.66 -7.92 -23.04
N THR A 23 1.96 -7.79 -21.91
CA THR A 23 0.70 -7.02 -21.81
C THR A 23 0.71 -5.96 -20.70
N GLY A 24 1.85 -5.76 -20.05
CA GLY A 24 2.01 -4.93 -18.88
C GLY A 24 3.44 -4.42 -18.75
N ASP A 25 3.81 -4.04 -17.54
CA ASP A 25 5.14 -3.49 -17.22
C ASP A 25 5.94 -4.38 -16.26
N GLY A 26 5.53 -5.65 -16.11
CA GLY A 26 6.20 -6.62 -15.24
C GLY A 26 5.77 -6.56 -13.78
N ARG A 27 4.96 -5.56 -13.35
CA ARG A 27 4.58 -5.39 -11.94
C ARG A 27 3.96 -6.62 -11.29
N ARG A 28 3.22 -7.41 -12.06
CA ARG A 28 2.58 -8.66 -11.60
C ARG A 28 3.57 -9.74 -11.15
N PHE A 29 4.83 -9.67 -11.57
CA PHE A 29 5.85 -10.66 -11.22
C PHE A 29 6.62 -10.30 -9.95
N TYR A 30 6.46 -9.10 -9.41
CA TYR A 30 7.20 -8.69 -8.21
C TYR A 30 6.32 -8.01 -7.15
N THR A 31 5.12 -7.58 -7.49
CA THR A 31 4.17 -6.95 -6.56
C THR A 31 3.37 -8.02 -5.83
N ASP A 32 3.37 -7.97 -4.50
CA ASP A 32 2.68 -8.92 -3.64
C ASP A 32 3.05 -10.39 -3.94
N GLY A 33 4.31 -10.64 -4.33
CA GLY A 33 4.77 -11.98 -4.68
C GLY A 33 4.52 -12.99 -3.54
N PRO A 34 4.19 -14.26 -3.81
CA PRO A 34 3.71 -15.20 -2.78
C PRO A 34 4.63 -15.36 -1.57
N ARG A 35 5.95 -15.22 -1.78
CA ARG A 35 6.96 -15.32 -0.71
C ARG A 35 7.08 -14.05 0.14
N ALA A 36 6.47 -12.92 -0.24
CA ALA A 36 6.53 -11.67 0.50
C ALA A 36 5.94 -11.84 1.92
N HIS A 37 4.79 -12.49 2.03
CA HIS A 37 4.17 -12.82 3.33
C HIS A 37 5.09 -13.71 4.18
N THR A 38 5.69 -14.74 3.58
CA THR A 38 6.67 -15.61 4.27
C THR A 38 7.84 -14.80 4.82
N PHE A 39 8.42 -13.90 4.02
CA PHE A 39 9.53 -13.06 4.45
C PHE A 39 9.14 -12.06 5.54
N LEU A 40 7.95 -11.48 5.48
CA LEU A 40 7.48 -10.55 6.51
C LEU A 40 7.20 -11.26 7.84
N ARG A 41 6.64 -12.48 7.81
CA ARG A 41 6.47 -13.32 9.02
C ARG A 41 7.82 -13.69 9.63
N GLU A 42 8.80 -14.01 8.79
CA GLU A 42 10.18 -14.28 9.23
C GLU A 42 10.80 -13.04 9.91
N MET A 43 10.72 -11.87 9.27
CA MET A 43 11.21 -10.61 9.85
C MET A 43 10.46 -10.24 11.14
N ASN A 44 9.17 -10.49 11.22
CA ASN A 44 8.41 -10.22 12.42
C ASN A 44 8.88 -11.10 13.60
N ARG A 45 8.98 -12.41 13.37
CA ARG A 45 9.47 -13.37 14.36
C ARG A 45 10.86 -13.02 14.87
N ASP A 46 11.78 -12.68 13.96
CA ASP A 46 13.19 -12.51 14.29
C ASP A 46 13.55 -11.08 14.73
N VAL A 47 12.76 -10.08 14.30
CA VAL A 47 13.08 -8.66 14.49
C VAL A 47 11.98 -7.87 15.19
N PHE A 48 10.78 -7.80 14.62
CA PHE A 48 9.76 -6.82 15.02
C PHE A 48 9.13 -7.13 16.38
N THR A 49 8.60 -8.34 16.56
CA THR A 49 7.96 -8.77 17.82
C THR A 49 8.93 -8.77 19.00
N PRO A 50 10.15 -9.36 18.91
CA PRO A 50 11.09 -9.36 20.04
C PRO A 50 11.51 -7.97 20.52
N ARG A 51 11.39 -6.95 19.66
CA ARG A 51 11.75 -5.55 19.94
C ARG A 51 10.54 -4.66 20.19
N ASN A 52 9.33 -5.22 20.16
CA ASN A 52 8.07 -4.49 20.33
C ASN A 52 7.97 -3.26 19.40
N LEU A 53 8.32 -3.44 18.12
CA LEU A 53 8.33 -2.35 17.15
C LEU A 53 6.94 -2.14 16.54
N MET A 54 6.56 -0.88 16.39
CA MET A 54 5.47 -0.52 15.47
C MET A 54 6.00 -0.55 14.04
N THR A 55 5.32 -1.27 13.15
CA THR A 55 5.72 -1.38 11.73
C THR A 55 4.62 -0.92 10.80
N VAL A 56 5.00 -0.13 9.79
CA VAL A 56 4.10 0.29 8.72
C VAL A 56 4.72 0.02 7.37
N GLY A 57 4.01 -0.76 6.53
CA GLY A 57 4.44 -1.07 5.17
C GLY A 57 3.89 -0.08 4.16
N GLU A 58 4.73 0.43 3.28
CA GLU A 58 4.30 1.15 2.09
C GLU A 58 4.01 0.17 0.94
N MET A 59 2.78 0.20 0.42
CA MET A 59 2.34 -0.68 -0.65
C MET A 59 2.12 0.13 -1.95
N SER A 60 2.97 -0.09 -2.96
CA SER A 60 2.97 0.71 -4.20
C SER A 60 1.68 0.57 -5.04
N SER A 61 1.29 -0.68 -5.25
CA SER A 61 0.04 -1.17 -5.83
C SER A 61 -0.29 -2.46 -5.09
N THR A 62 -1.52 -2.64 -4.64
CA THR A 62 -1.90 -3.83 -3.86
C THR A 62 -3.41 -4.02 -3.89
N THR A 63 -3.90 -5.10 -3.30
CA THR A 63 -5.33 -5.34 -3.11
C THR A 63 -5.72 -5.17 -1.64
N LEU A 64 -7.03 -5.06 -1.39
CA LEU A 64 -7.56 -5.05 -0.03
C LEU A 64 -7.18 -6.34 0.71
N GLU A 65 -7.32 -7.48 0.03
CA GLU A 65 -7.07 -8.82 0.57
C GLU A 65 -5.59 -9.01 0.96
N ASN A 66 -4.66 -8.45 0.17
CA ASN A 66 -3.25 -8.48 0.53
C ASN A 66 -2.97 -7.59 1.74
N CYS A 67 -3.54 -6.38 1.80
CA CYS A 67 -3.42 -5.52 2.98
C CYS A 67 -4.03 -6.12 4.25
N GLN A 68 -5.14 -6.86 4.12
CA GLN A 68 -5.73 -7.60 5.24
C GLN A 68 -4.76 -8.64 5.81
N GLN A 69 -4.00 -9.32 4.94
CA GLN A 69 -2.96 -10.26 5.37
C GLN A 69 -1.74 -9.54 5.96
N TYR A 70 -1.23 -8.51 5.29
CA TYR A 70 -0.05 -7.76 5.73
C TYR A 70 -0.24 -7.10 7.10
N ALA A 71 -1.42 -6.55 7.37
CA ALA A 71 -1.71 -5.80 8.60
C ALA A 71 -2.79 -6.48 9.46
N ALA A 72 -2.90 -7.80 9.37
CA ALA A 72 -3.88 -8.58 10.12
C ALA A 72 -3.81 -8.27 11.63
N LEU A 73 -4.96 -8.23 12.30
CA LEU A 73 -5.02 -8.00 13.75
C LEU A 73 -4.33 -9.10 14.58
N SER A 74 -4.02 -10.26 14.00
CA SER A 74 -3.17 -11.27 14.64
C SER A 74 -1.74 -10.75 14.90
N GLY A 75 -1.30 -9.76 14.14
CA GLY A 75 0.03 -9.16 14.27
C GLY A 75 1.15 -10.04 13.75
N ASP A 76 0.86 -10.95 12.80
CA ASP A 76 1.84 -11.92 12.28
C ASP A 76 2.83 -11.33 11.27
N GLU A 77 2.54 -10.16 10.69
CA GLU A 77 3.38 -9.49 9.68
C GLU A 77 3.72 -8.05 10.06
N LEU A 78 2.86 -7.09 9.71
CA LEU A 78 3.05 -5.66 9.97
C LEU A 78 1.95 -5.11 10.89
N SER A 79 2.20 -3.99 11.56
CA SER A 79 1.17 -3.35 12.39
C SER A 79 0.09 -2.64 11.55
N MET A 80 0.45 -2.07 10.41
CA MET A 80 -0.48 -1.38 9.47
C MET A 80 0.12 -1.22 8.07
N THR A 81 -0.70 -0.85 7.08
CA THR A 81 -0.25 -0.56 5.71
C THR A 81 -0.70 0.81 5.20
N PHE A 82 0.13 1.43 4.34
CA PHE A 82 -0.27 2.50 3.43
C PHE A 82 -0.68 1.91 2.08
N ASN A 83 -1.83 2.31 1.57
CA ASN A 83 -2.19 2.12 0.17
C ASN A 83 -2.35 3.48 -0.52
N PHE A 84 -2.15 3.52 -1.85
CA PHE A 84 -2.14 4.77 -2.62
C PHE A 84 -3.36 4.94 -3.52
N HIS A 85 -4.40 4.10 -3.39
CA HIS A 85 -5.50 4.10 -4.35
C HIS A 85 -6.27 5.44 -4.37
N HIS A 86 -6.50 6.04 -3.21
CA HIS A 86 -7.16 7.34 -3.08
C HIS A 86 -6.35 8.49 -3.68
N LEU A 87 -5.05 8.32 -3.87
CA LEU A 87 -4.14 9.30 -4.50
C LEU A 87 -3.95 9.05 -6.01
N LYS A 88 -4.77 8.20 -6.62
CA LYS A 88 -4.76 7.93 -8.07
C LYS A 88 -6.10 8.29 -8.74
N VAL A 89 -7.02 8.92 -8.02
CA VAL A 89 -8.38 9.27 -8.52
C VAL A 89 -8.38 10.40 -9.55
N ASP A 90 -7.24 11.04 -9.77
CA ASP A 90 -6.99 12.07 -10.76
C ASP A 90 -6.00 11.60 -11.85
N TYR A 91 -5.73 10.29 -11.95
CA TYR A 91 -4.87 9.71 -13.00
C TYR A 91 -5.74 9.07 -14.08
N PRO A 92 -6.09 9.79 -15.16
CA PRO A 92 -6.93 9.23 -16.21
C PRO A 92 -6.21 8.04 -16.85
N ASN A 93 -6.89 6.90 -16.97
CA ASN A 93 -6.31 5.63 -17.46
C ASN A 93 -5.05 5.18 -16.69
N GLY A 94 -4.85 5.64 -15.44
CA GLY A 94 -3.66 5.35 -14.64
C GLY A 94 -2.43 6.19 -15.02
N GLU A 95 -2.56 7.18 -15.89
CA GLU A 95 -1.46 8.05 -16.33
C GLU A 95 -1.19 9.18 -15.33
N LYS A 96 -0.15 9.02 -14.51
CA LYS A 96 0.25 10.01 -13.49
C LYS A 96 0.56 11.41 -14.04
N TRP A 97 1.03 11.50 -15.28
CA TRP A 97 1.51 12.74 -15.89
C TRP A 97 0.44 13.49 -16.69
N THR A 98 -0.76 12.93 -16.77
CA THR A 98 -1.88 13.53 -17.49
C THR A 98 -2.73 14.36 -16.51
N LEU A 99 -2.89 15.65 -16.78
CA LEU A 99 -3.69 16.54 -15.94
C LEU A 99 -5.19 16.17 -16.03
N ALA A 100 -5.81 15.90 -14.90
CA ALA A 100 -7.25 15.69 -14.79
C ALA A 100 -7.79 16.21 -13.46
N LYS A 101 -9.10 16.45 -13.41
CA LYS A 101 -9.79 16.71 -12.14
C LYS A 101 -9.96 15.40 -11.37
N PRO A 102 -9.84 15.41 -10.03
CA PRO A 102 -10.08 14.23 -9.23
C PRO A 102 -11.53 13.75 -9.34
N ASP A 103 -11.70 12.43 -9.44
CA ASP A 103 -13.01 11.80 -9.29
C ASP A 103 -13.34 11.66 -7.79
N TYR A 104 -14.13 12.61 -7.27
CA TYR A 104 -14.57 12.60 -5.87
C TYR A 104 -15.56 11.47 -5.53
N VAL A 105 -16.27 10.92 -6.51
CA VAL A 105 -17.16 9.77 -6.29
C VAL A 105 -16.30 8.52 -6.10
N ALA A 106 -15.31 8.31 -6.98
CA ALA A 106 -14.32 7.24 -6.84
C ALA A 106 -13.54 7.37 -5.53
N LEU A 107 -13.14 8.58 -5.14
CA LEU A 107 -12.45 8.85 -3.88
C LEU A 107 -13.26 8.36 -2.66
N LYS A 108 -14.54 8.76 -2.57
CA LYS A 108 -15.42 8.32 -1.47
C LYS A 108 -15.66 6.81 -1.50
N ALA A 109 -15.83 6.23 -2.69
CA ALA A 109 -16.01 4.79 -2.86
C ALA A 109 -14.77 4.01 -2.38
N LEU A 110 -13.57 4.49 -2.70
CA LEU A 110 -12.31 3.91 -2.24
C LEU A 110 -12.17 3.99 -0.73
N PHE A 111 -12.40 5.16 -0.11
CA PHE A 111 -12.37 5.28 1.35
C PHE A 111 -13.36 4.31 2.01
N ARG A 112 -14.59 4.22 1.50
CA ARG A 112 -15.57 3.27 2.00
C ARG A 112 -15.09 1.83 1.88
N HIS A 113 -14.59 1.45 0.70
CA HIS A 113 -14.08 0.09 0.45
C HIS A 113 -12.97 -0.29 1.42
N TRP A 114 -11.96 0.57 1.61
CA TRP A 114 -10.83 0.32 2.50
C TRP A 114 -11.22 0.36 3.98
N GLN A 115 -12.08 1.29 4.39
CA GLN A 115 -12.52 1.36 5.79
C GLN A 115 -13.37 0.15 6.16
N GLN A 116 -14.34 -0.23 5.32
CA GLN A 116 -15.21 -1.38 5.58
C GLN A 116 -14.45 -2.70 5.46
N GLY A 117 -13.58 -2.83 4.45
CA GLY A 117 -12.82 -4.04 4.21
C GLY A 117 -11.80 -4.35 5.30
N MET A 118 -11.16 -3.34 5.87
CA MET A 118 -10.15 -3.55 6.91
C MET A 118 -10.75 -3.63 8.33
N HIS A 119 -11.97 -3.13 8.53
CA HIS A 119 -12.61 -3.09 9.85
C HIS A 119 -12.69 -4.48 10.50
N ASN A 120 -12.22 -4.59 11.75
CA ASN A 120 -12.10 -5.84 12.52
C ASN A 120 -11.24 -6.95 11.87
N VAL A 121 -10.47 -6.62 10.84
CA VAL A 121 -9.58 -7.57 10.15
C VAL A 121 -8.14 -7.10 10.18
N ALA A 122 -7.88 -5.81 9.94
CA ALA A 122 -6.55 -5.24 9.82
C ALA A 122 -6.53 -3.72 10.07
N TRP A 123 -5.34 -3.12 10.12
CA TRP A 123 -5.17 -1.67 10.34
C TRP A 123 -4.77 -0.90 9.08
N ASN A 124 -5.54 0.15 8.77
CA ASN A 124 -5.18 1.16 7.78
C ASN A 124 -4.27 2.24 8.39
N ALA A 125 -3.23 2.67 7.67
CA ALA A 125 -2.57 3.94 7.92
C ALA A 125 -3.23 5.05 7.08
N LEU A 126 -3.79 6.07 7.74
CA LEU A 126 -4.50 7.17 7.08
C LEU A 126 -3.54 8.31 6.73
N PHE A 127 -3.54 8.75 5.47
CA PHE A 127 -2.71 9.86 5.02
C PHE A 127 -3.26 10.53 3.75
N TRP A 128 -2.79 11.75 3.51
CA TRP A 128 -3.03 12.49 2.26
C TRP A 128 -1.74 12.94 1.57
N CYS A 129 -0.67 13.11 2.34
CA CYS A 129 0.59 13.70 1.89
C CYS A 129 1.76 12.85 2.33
N ASN A 130 2.78 12.78 1.48
CA ASN A 130 4.13 12.35 1.80
C ASN A 130 5.08 13.12 0.86
N HIS A 131 6.34 12.72 0.77
CA HIS A 131 7.33 13.41 -0.06
C HIS A 131 7.19 13.13 -1.58
N ASP A 132 6.45 12.10 -1.99
CA ASP A 132 6.22 11.73 -3.39
C ASP A 132 4.90 12.28 -3.97
N GLN A 133 4.10 12.92 -3.12
CA GLN A 133 2.74 13.34 -3.45
C GLN A 133 2.61 14.86 -3.38
N PRO A 134 1.83 15.49 -4.28
CA PRO A 134 1.53 16.91 -4.19
C PRO A 134 0.85 17.27 -2.85
N ARG A 135 1.02 18.52 -2.41
CA ARG A 135 0.30 19.03 -1.23
C ARG A 135 -1.20 18.95 -1.46
N ILE A 136 -1.93 18.31 -0.55
CA ILE A 136 -3.34 17.95 -0.76
C ILE A 136 -4.26 19.14 -0.98
N VAL A 137 -4.03 20.27 -0.32
CA VAL A 137 -4.85 21.48 -0.46
C VAL A 137 -4.81 22.00 -1.90
N SER A 138 -3.63 22.00 -2.52
CA SER A 138 -3.48 22.39 -3.94
C SER A 138 -4.02 21.32 -4.91
N ARG A 139 -4.05 20.06 -4.50
CA ARG A 139 -4.43 18.93 -5.36
C ARG A 139 -5.94 18.69 -5.39
N PHE A 140 -6.56 18.56 -4.22
CA PHE A 140 -7.98 18.17 -4.06
C PHE A 140 -8.83 19.23 -3.36
N GLY A 141 -8.20 20.29 -2.83
CA GLY A 141 -8.89 21.43 -2.24
C GLY A 141 -8.92 22.63 -3.17
N ASP A 142 -9.19 23.79 -2.57
CA ASP A 142 -9.01 25.08 -3.21
C ASP A 142 -7.67 25.65 -2.71
N GLY A 143 -6.65 25.61 -3.58
CA GLY A 143 -5.38 26.27 -3.32
C GLY A 143 -5.57 27.74 -3.67
N GLY A 144 -5.74 28.58 -2.65
CA GLY A 144 -6.08 30.01 -2.80
C GLY A 144 -5.21 30.80 -3.77
#